data_AF-A0A1Q7V7I0-F1
#
_entry.id   AF-A0A1Q7V7I0-F1
#
_cell.length_a   1.000
_cell.length_b   1.000
_cell.length_c   1.000
_cell.angle_alpha   90.00
_cell.angle_beta   90.00
_cell.angle_gamma   90.00
#
_symmetry.space_group_name_H-M   'P 1'
#
loop_
_entity.id
_entity.type
_entity.pdbx_description
1 polymer ?
#
loop_
_entity_poly.entity_id
_entity_poly.type
_entity_poly.pdbx_seq_one_letter_code
_entity_poly.pdbx_strand_id
1 'polypeptide(L)'
;MKLHVCLILAMLIAAGSHSQAQQAPPYPPADDRYKVDILEVNGHPDDDIQFAAYVAKLVEQQHKKVAVIYATRGNSGGNAAGPEQSKALADIREMEARHSLASYGITHAWFLHGSDTPGGDVLHSLEAWGHGQALEEVVRLVRITRPEVILTWMPNYVVGENHEDHQGAGVLATEAFDLAADPLAFPEQLEAPRNRLSISNYGEGLRPWQAKKIYYVSDAIHFDFFKGNGPEYATSDQSPARKEPYSRIAAEAWEHYKTQNDFSDAQLKEFTEMPVRFIFGKSLVGGNAASDIFDGITSTPIPYSRPRGYEPPPSGLALELGGPWAFYHTFWPAHGIEHLAKLFSPEAQVTPGESLWVPLIIRNDTDSAKQVTLHATLPAGWSQNPQTTVYPVAAHDSYAIQLTISSSATQKGTWQTLSWTADSGGQSLGTVTLRVDVVSNGLPQ
;
A
#
# COMPACT_ATOMS: atom_id res chain seq x y z
N MET A 1 -7.74 59.19 89.05
CA MET A 1 -9.00 58.82 88.36
C MET A 1 -8.76 58.89 86.84
N LYS A 2 -8.74 57.73 86.17
CA LYS A 2 -9.03 57.47 84.73
C LYS A 2 -8.29 56.19 84.27
N LEU A 3 -8.96 55.05 84.47
CA LEU A 3 -8.68 53.78 83.80
C LEU A 3 -8.72 53.99 82.28
N HIS A 4 -7.71 53.51 81.56
CA HIS A 4 -7.80 53.28 80.12
C HIS A 4 -7.67 51.78 79.89
N VAL A 5 -8.79 51.16 79.55
CA VAL A 5 -8.91 49.76 79.13
C VAL A 5 -8.47 49.71 77.67
N CYS A 6 -7.30 49.12 77.40
CA CYS A 6 -6.89 48.78 76.04
C CYS A 6 -7.56 47.45 75.63
N LEU A 7 -8.59 47.53 74.77
CA LEU A 7 -9.07 46.38 74.01
C LEU A 7 -7.98 45.95 73.01
N ILE A 8 -7.43 44.75 73.18
CA ILE A 8 -6.61 44.08 72.17
C ILE A 8 -7.59 43.37 71.21
N LEU A 9 -7.75 43.94 70.01
CA LEU A 9 -8.47 43.32 68.91
C LEU A 9 -7.54 42.29 68.25
N ALA A 10 -7.74 41.01 68.56
CA ALA A 10 -7.05 39.92 67.88
C ALA A 10 -7.62 39.75 66.46
N MET A 11 -6.96 40.35 65.46
CA MET A 11 -7.21 40.01 64.06
C MET A 11 -6.63 38.62 63.79
N LEU A 12 -7.51 37.60 63.71
CA LEU A 12 -7.18 36.35 63.05
C LEU A 12 -6.93 36.64 61.57
N ILE A 13 -5.66 36.80 61.20
CA ILE A 13 -5.24 36.68 59.80
C ILE A 13 -5.38 35.20 59.46
N ALA A 14 -6.52 34.83 58.87
CA ALA A 14 -6.63 33.57 58.15
C ALA A 14 -5.65 33.66 56.98
N ALA A 15 -4.44 33.16 57.18
CA ALA A 15 -3.47 32.94 56.11
C ALA A 15 -4.07 31.88 55.19
N GLY A 16 -4.87 32.34 54.23
CA GLY A 16 -5.32 31.53 53.10
C GLY A 16 -4.08 31.02 52.40
N SER A 17 -3.70 29.79 52.69
CA SER A 17 -2.65 29.09 51.95
C SER A 17 -3.19 28.89 50.54
N HIS A 18 -2.91 29.85 49.65
CA HIS A 18 -3.09 29.64 48.22
C HIS A 18 -2.10 28.56 47.83
N SER A 19 -2.55 27.31 47.85
CA SER A 19 -1.87 26.21 47.20
C SER A 19 -1.82 26.54 45.72
N GLN A 20 -0.76 27.23 45.26
CA GLN A 20 -0.45 27.31 43.84
C GLN A 20 -0.29 25.88 43.36
N ALA A 21 -1.18 25.43 42.50
CA ALA A 21 -1.06 24.12 41.88
C ALA A 21 0.32 24.05 41.20
N GLN A 22 1.15 23.11 41.64
CA GLN A 22 2.47 22.92 41.05
C GLN A 22 2.30 22.39 39.64
N GLN A 23 2.59 23.23 38.64
CA GLN A 23 2.49 22.86 37.24
C GLN A 23 3.68 21.97 36.87
N ALA A 24 3.42 20.78 36.35
CA ALA A 24 4.46 19.91 35.79
C ALA A 24 5.10 20.57 34.55
N PRO A 25 6.39 20.32 34.25
CA PRO A 25 6.98 20.76 32.99
C PRO A 25 6.27 20.10 31.80
N PRO A 26 6.30 20.72 30.61
CA PRO A 26 5.72 20.13 29.42
C PRO A 26 6.41 18.79 29.09
N TYR A 27 5.61 17.80 28.67
CA TYR A 27 6.17 16.57 28.13
C TYR A 27 6.88 16.87 26.81
N PRO A 28 8.11 16.36 26.57
CA PRO A 28 8.85 16.64 25.34
C PRO A 28 8.02 16.33 24.09
N PRO A 29 8.05 17.16 23.04
CA PRO A 29 7.33 16.86 21.80
C PRO A 29 7.94 15.64 21.10
N ALA A 30 7.20 15.10 20.12
CA ALA A 30 7.77 14.13 19.19
C ALA A 30 8.91 14.78 18.38
N ASP A 31 9.84 13.97 17.89
CA ASP A 31 11.04 14.47 17.22
C ASP A 31 10.73 15.02 15.83
N ASP A 32 10.77 16.34 15.67
CA ASP A 32 10.48 17.03 14.41
C ASP A 32 11.60 16.89 13.37
N ARG A 33 12.76 16.33 13.74
CA ARG A 33 13.83 16.03 12.77
C ARG A 33 13.40 14.99 11.74
N TYR A 34 12.63 13.99 12.18
CA TYR A 34 12.16 12.89 11.34
C TYR A 34 10.76 13.12 10.78
N LYS A 35 10.11 14.24 11.11
CA LYS A 35 8.80 14.57 10.53
C LYS A 35 8.94 14.81 9.02
N VAL A 36 8.09 14.16 8.23
CA VAL A 36 8.01 14.30 6.78
C VAL A 36 6.65 14.82 6.32
N ASP A 37 6.61 15.37 5.11
CA ASP A 37 5.37 15.68 4.40
C ASP A 37 4.84 14.44 3.66
N ILE A 38 5.75 13.66 3.06
CA ILE A 38 5.45 12.45 2.27
C ILE A 38 6.20 11.25 2.85
N LEU A 39 5.51 10.12 2.96
CA LEU A 39 6.11 8.81 3.17
C LEU A 39 5.79 7.92 1.97
N GLU A 40 6.83 7.47 1.26
CA GLU A 40 6.72 6.44 0.24
C GLU A 40 6.83 5.06 0.89
N VAL A 41 5.96 4.13 0.50
CA VAL A 41 5.99 2.73 0.94
C VAL A 41 6.03 1.85 -0.30
N ASN A 42 7.16 1.23 -0.54
CA ASN A 42 7.53 0.55 -1.78
C ASN A 42 7.84 -0.92 -1.52
N GLY A 43 7.80 -1.74 -2.58
CA GLY A 43 8.24 -3.13 -2.54
C GLY A 43 9.76 -3.19 -2.48
N HIS A 44 10.42 -2.57 -3.46
CA HIS A 44 11.85 -2.77 -3.74
C HIS A 44 12.66 -1.49 -3.95
N PRO A 45 14.00 -1.55 -3.77
CA PRO A 45 14.92 -0.48 -4.14
C PRO A 45 14.99 -0.24 -5.66
N ASP A 46 14.25 0.76 -6.14
CA ASP A 46 14.14 1.30 -7.53
C ASP A 46 12.73 1.86 -7.77
N ASP A 47 11.73 1.30 -7.09
CA ASP A 47 10.33 1.78 -7.07
C ASP A 47 10.19 3.29 -6.82
N ASP A 48 11.09 3.88 -6.01
CA ASP A 48 11.11 5.32 -5.72
C ASP A 48 11.22 6.18 -6.99
N ILE A 49 11.81 5.64 -8.06
CA ILE A 49 11.96 6.35 -9.33
C ILE A 49 10.60 6.62 -9.97
N GLN A 50 9.57 5.81 -9.68
CA GLN A 50 8.20 6.04 -10.15
C GLN A 50 7.63 7.37 -9.67
N PHE A 51 8.15 7.92 -8.56
CA PHE A 51 7.75 9.19 -7.96
C PHE A 51 8.79 10.31 -8.16
N ALA A 52 10.05 9.94 -8.45
CA ALA A 52 11.22 10.81 -8.30
C ALA A 52 11.09 12.18 -8.98
N ALA A 53 10.58 12.26 -10.21
CA ALA A 53 10.46 13.53 -10.91
C ALA A 53 9.52 14.52 -10.17
N TYR A 54 8.35 14.04 -9.72
CA TYR A 54 7.40 14.87 -8.99
C TYR A 54 7.91 15.19 -7.59
N VAL A 55 8.49 14.20 -6.91
CA VAL A 55 9.01 14.35 -5.55
C VAL A 55 10.20 15.30 -5.50
N ALA A 56 11.15 15.19 -6.44
CA ALA A 56 12.27 16.12 -6.58
C ALA A 56 11.79 17.57 -6.74
N LYS A 57 10.71 17.79 -7.51
CA LYS A 57 10.09 19.11 -7.64
C LYS A 57 9.57 19.64 -6.32
N LEU A 58 8.89 18.80 -5.54
CA LEU A 58 8.37 19.20 -4.23
C LEU A 58 9.49 19.49 -3.22
N VAL A 59 10.55 18.68 -3.22
CA VAL A 59 11.74 18.89 -2.38
C VAL A 59 12.42 20.20 -2.74
N GLU A 60 12.66 20.45 -4.03
CA GLU A 60 13.38 21.65 -4.49
C GLU A 60 12.56 22.92 -4.33
N GLN A 61 11.32 22.94 -4.84
CA GLN A 61 10.54 24.18 -4.98
C GLN A 61 9.68 24.49 -3.77
N GLN A 62 9.28 23.47 -3.01
CA GLN A 62 8.36 23.60 -1.89
C GLN A 62 8.97 23.17 -0.56
N HIS A 63 10.24 22.75 -0.55
CA HIS A 63 10.97 22.30 0.63
C HIS A 63 10.25 21.19 1.40
N LYS A 64 9.51 20.34 0.66
CA LYS A 64 8.83 19.18 1.23
C LYS A 64 9.87 18.18 1.72
N LYS A 65 9.60 17.57 2.87
CA LYS A 65 10.40 16.48 3.42
C LYS A 65 9.78 15.15 3.03
N VAL A 66 10.61 14.21 2.65
CA VAL A 66 10.19 12.91 2.16
C VAL A 66 11.03 11.83 2.82
N ALA A 67 10.41 10.67 3.07
CA ALA A 67 11.12 9.47 3.44
C ALA A 67 10.54 8.26 2.71
N VAL A 68 11.32 7.18 2.64
CA VAL A 68 10.96 5.97 1.91
C VAL A 68 11.08 4.74 2.82
N ILE A 69 10.14 3.81 2.67
CA ILE A 69 10.18 2.48 3.25
C ILE A 69 10.18 1.49 2.10
N TYR A 70 11.11 0.53 2.14
CA TYR A 70 11.11 -0.62 1.24
C TYR A 70 10.75 -1.87 2.04
N ALA A 71 9.74 -2.61 1.59
CA ALA A 71 9.32 -3.86 2.21
C ALA A 71 10.43 -4.92 2.15
N THR A 72 11.26 -4.87 1.10
CA THR A 72 12.41 -5.74 0.92
C THR A 72 13.69 -4.94 0.66
N ARG A 73 14.79 -5.65 0.38
CA ARG A 73 16.07 -5.07 -0.06
C ARG A 73 16.41 -5.41 -1.52
N GLY A 74 15.45 -5.92 -2.30
CA GLY A 74 15.68 -6.28 -3.71
C GLY A 74 16.59 -7.49 -3.88
N ASN A 75 16.52 -8.48 -2.98
CA ASN A 75 17.52 -9.54 -2.87
C ASN A 75 17.34 -10.69 -3.88
N SER A 76 16.26 -10.75 -4.65
CA SER A 76 16.00 -11.83 -5.62
C SER A 76 15.93 -11.33 -7.07
N GLY A 77 16.15 -10.03 -7.30
CA GLY A 77 16.23 -9.46 -8.64
C GLY A 77 17.48 -9.88 -9.44
N GLY A 78 17.49 -9.52 -10.72
CA GLY A 78 18.68 -9.66 -11.56
C GLY A 78 19.84 -8.78 -11.08
N ASN A 79 21.07 -9.11 -11.47
CA ASN A 79 22.24 -8.26 -11.22
C ASN A 79 23.02 -8.01 -12.52
N ALA A 80 22.94 -6.79 -13.05
CA ALA A 80 23.66 -6.35 -14.24
C ALA A 80 25.13 -5.97 -13.96
N ALA A 81 25.46 -5.63 -12.72
CA ALA A 81 26.76 -5.06 -12.35
C ALA A 81 27.80 -6.12 -11.94
N GLY A 82 27.36 -7.26 -11.40
CA GLY A 82 28.27 -8.27 -10.83
C GLY A 82 27.61 -9.61 -10.52
N PRO A 83 28.38 -10.58 -9.96
CA PRO A 83 27.88 -11.90 -9.60
C PRO A 83 27.23 -11.97 -8.22
N GLU A 84 27.23 -10.89 -7.43
CA GLU A 84 26.62 -10.85 -6.10
C GLU A 84 25.11 -11.09 -6.18
N GLN A 85 24.60 -11.92 -5.27
CA GLN A 85 23.20 -12.37 -5.28
C GLN A 85 22.68 -12.52 -3.85
N SER A 86 21.36 -12.65 -3.70
CA SER A 86 20.72 -12.84 -2.40
C SER A 86 21.12 -11.72 -1.42
N LYS A 87 21.58 -12.06 -0.22
CA LYS A 87 21.95 -11.10 0.84
C LYS A 87 23.04 -10.11 0.40
N ALA A 88 23.99 -10.53 -0.44
CA ALA A 88 25.03 -9.62 -0.92
C ALA A 88 24.46 -8.57 -1.90
N LEU A 89 23.53 -8.98 -2.76
CA LEU A 89 22.80 -8.06 -3.64
C LEU A 89 21.92 -7.11 -2.82
N ALA A 90 21.29 -7.62 -1.76
CA ALA A 90 20.49 -6.81 -0.83
C ALA A 90 21.28 -5.64 -0.23
N ASP A 91 22.49 -5.91 0.28
CA ASP A 91 23.37 -4.88 0.85
C ASP A 91 23.81 -3.87 -0.22
N ILE A 92 24.05 -4.32 -1.46
CA ILE A 92 24.39 -3.43 -2.59
C ILE A 92 23.20 -2.53 -2.93
N ARG A 93 22.00 -3.08 -3.11
CA ARG A 93 20.81 -2.32 -3.50
C ARG A 93 20.35 -1.35 -2.42
N GLU A 94 20.56 -1.65 -1.15
CA GLU A 94 20.40 -0.66 -0.08
C GLU A 94 21.35 0.54 -0.27
N MET A 95 22.63 0.31 -0.62
CA MET A 95 23.55 1.41 -0.93
C MET A 95 23.15 2.17 -2.19
N GLU A 96 22.71 1.48 -3.25
CA GLU A 96 22.23 2.11 -4.50
C GLU A 96 21.03 3.01 -4.23
N ALA A 97 20.00 2.52 -3.52
CA ALA A 97 18.83 3.32 -3.17
C ALA A 97 19.19 4.54 -2.33
N ARG A 98 20.06 4.39 -1.33
CA ARG A 98 20.50 5.55 -0.52
C ARG A 98 21.21 6.60 -1.36
N HIS A 99 22.00 6.20 -2.36
CA HIS A 99 22.63 7.15 -3.29
C HIS A 99 21.63 7.80 -4.24
N SER A 100 20.70 7.00 -4.81
CA SER A 100 19.58 7.49 -5.64
C SER A 100 18.80 8.57 -4.90
N LEU A 101 18.23 8.22 -3.74
CA LEU A 101 17.44 9.11 -2.88
C LEU A 101 18.19 10.40 -2.52
N ALA A 102 19.48 10.28 -2.16
CA ALA A 102 20.30 11.43 -1.80
C ALA A 102 20.53 12.40 -2.97
N SER A 103 20.55 11.91 -4.23
CA SER A 103 20.78 12.73 -5.42
C SER A 103 19.70 13.80 -5.64
N TYR A 104 18.49 13.58 -5.13
CA TYR A 104 17.36 14.52 -5.19
C TYR A 104 16.82 14.95 -3.81
N GLY A 105 17.61 14.75 -2.75
CA GLY A 105 17.41 15.39 -1.45
C GLY A 105 16.70 14.56 -0.39
N ILE A 106 16.52 13.26 -0.59
CA ILE A 106 15.94 12.34 0.39
C ILE A 106 17.05 11.65 1.19
N THR A 107 16.95 11.66 2.51
CA THR A 107 17.99 11.10 3.41
C THR A 107 17.44 10.10 4.43
N HIS A 108 16.13 9.85 4.41
CA HIS A 108 15.45 8.94 5.31
C HIS A 108 14.92 7.77 4.51
N ALA A 109 15.57 6.62 4.68
CA ALA A 109 15.18 5.38 4.03
C ALA A 109 15.32 4.22 5.02
N TRP A 110 14.27 3.42 5.13
CA TRP A 110 14.24 2.19 5.92
C TRP A 110 13.97 1.00 5.00
N PHE A 111 14.60 -0.13 5.33
CA PHE A 111 14.46 -1.37 4.60
C PHE A 111 13.99 -2.41 5.62
N LEU A 112 12.83 -3.01 5.39
CA LEU A 112 12.26 -3.97 6.30
C LEU A 112 12.96 -5.34 6.13
N HIS A 113 12.36 -6.37 6.71
CA HIS A 113 12.90 -7.73 6.74
C HIS A 113 12.33 -8.65 5.64
N GLY A 114 11.41 -8.15 4.81
CA GLY A 114 10.83 -8.92 3.71
C GLY A 114 11.88 -9.38 2.70
N SER A 115 11.61 -10.51 2.06
CA SER A 115 12.37 -11.00 0.91
C SER A 115 11.53 -10.89 -0.35
N ASP A 116 12.15 -10.58 -1.48
CA ASP A 116 11.44 -10.48 -2.76
C ASP A 116 10.78 -11.80 -3.12
N THR A 117 9.53 -11.75 -3.58
CA THR A 117 8.79 -12.93 -4.02
C THR A 117 8.47 -12.91 -5.52
N PRO A 118 8.61 -14.04 -6.23
CA PRO A 118 8.32 -14.09 -7.65
C PRO A 118 6.82 -14.34 -7.90
N GLY A 119 6.15 -13.51 -8.70
CA GLY A 119 4.80 -13.83 -9.18
C GLY A 119 3.84 -12.63 -9.22
N GLY A 120 2.55 -12.95 -9.10
CA GLY A 120 1.44 -11.98 -9.13
C GLY A 120 0.42 -12.16 -8.00
N ASP A 121 0.66 -13.05 -7.03
CA ASP A 121 -0.23 -13.29 -5.89
C ASP A 121 0.26 -12.52 -4.65
N VAL A 122 -0.41 -11.40 -4.35
CA VAL A 122 -0.12 -10.56 -3.18
C VAL A 122 -0.05 -11.33 -1.86
N LEU A 123 -0.80 -12.43 -1.72
CA LEU A 123 -0.85 -13.20 -0.48
C LEU A 123 0.47 -13.93 -0.22
N HIS A 124 1.22 -14.29 -1.26
CA HIS A 124 2.57 -14.86 -1.11
C HIS A 124 3.55 -13.83 -0.56
N SER A 125 3.57 -12.61 -1.09
CA SER A 125 4.39 -11.52 -0.55
C SER A 125 4.09 -11.25 0.92
N LEU A 126 2.80 -11.10 1.25
CA LEU A 126 2.36 -10.86 2.62
C LEU A 126 2.76 -12.00 3.57
N GLU A 127 2.63 -13.27 3.14
CA GLU A 127 3.08 -14.41 3.93
C GLU A 127 4.61 -14.44 4.09
N ALA A 128 5.36 -14.28 2.99
CA ALA A 128 6.81 -14.32 2.97
C ALA A 128 7.46 -13.23 3.84
N TRP A 129 6.82 -12.07 3.91
CA TRP A 129 7.26 -10.94 4.74
C TRP A 129 6.79 -11.04 6.18
N GLY A 130 5.97 -12.03 6.54
CA GLY A 130 5.31 -12.06 7.84
C GLY A 130 4.43 -10.83 8.02
N HIS A 131 3.30 -10.77 7.31
CA HIS A 131 2.38 -9.63 7.20
C HIS A 131 2.23 -8.82 8.49
N GLY A 132 1.93 -9.47 9.62
CA GLY A 132 1.77 -8.79 10.90
C GLY A 132 3.03 -8.06 11.39
N GLN A 133 4.22 -8.63 11.19
CA GLN A 133 5.49 -8.01 11.56
C GLN A 133 5.84 -6.87 10.60
N ALA A 134 5.68 -7.06 9.28
CA ALA A 134 5.92 -5.99 8.32
C ALA A 134 4.99 -4.79 8.56
N LEU A 135 3.70 -5.05 8.81
CA LEU A 135 2.71 -4.01 9.14
C LEU A 135 3.06 -3.27 10.43
N GLU A 136 3.52 -3.99 11.44
CA GLU A 136 3.99 -3.43 12.72
C GLU A 136 5.13 -2.42 12.51
N GLU A 137 6.12 -2.78 11.69
CA GLU A 137 7.25 -1.91 11.33
C GLU A 137 6.80 -0.68 10.54
N VAL A 138 5.90 -0.83 9.54
CA VAL A 138 5.36 0.32 8.78
C VAL A 138 4.57 1.25 9.71
N VAL A 139 3.72 0.73 10.58
CA VAL A 139 2.96 1.54 11.56
C VAL A 139 3.90 2.30 12.50
N ARG A 140 4.98 1.65 12.97
CA ARG A 140 6.02 2.31 13.77
C ARG A 140 6.62 3.49 13.02
N LEU A 141 6.98 3.29 11.75
CA LEU A 141 7.61 4.31 10.91
C LEU A 141 6.64 5.44 10.56
N VAL A 142 5.35 5.19 10.36
CA VAL A 142 4.33 6.24 10.23
C VAL A 142 4.24 7.08 11.52
N ARG A 143 4.29 6.46 12.70
CA ARG A 143 4.26 7.17 14.00
C ARG A 143 5.53 7.99 14.27
N ILE A 144 6.70 7.52 13.81
CA ILE A 144 7.98 8.25 13.90
C ILE A 144 7.95 9.45 12.94
N THR A 145 7.64 9.19 11.68
CA THR A 145 7.80 10.15 10.58
C THR A 145 6.62 11.10 10.43
N ARG A 146 5.46 10.75 10.99
CA ARG A 146 4.27 11.59 11.03
C ARG A 146 3.93 12.23 9.67
N PRO A 147 3.79 11.44 8.58
CA PRO A 147 3.59 11.96 7.23
C PRO A 147 2.22 12.61 7.06
N GLU A 148 2.14 13.61 6.19
CA GLU A 148 0.84 14.17 5.79
C GLU A 148 0.19 13.33 4.69
N VAL A 149 0.99 12.85 3.74
CA VAL A 149 0.58 12.02 2.61
C VAL A 149 1.40 10.72 2.57
N ILE A 150 0.74 9.60 2.28
CA ILE A 150 1.39 8.34 1.93
C ILE A 150 1.28 8.12 0.42
N LEU A 151 2.39 7.78 -0.23
CA LEU A 151 2.44 7.36 -1.64
C LEU A 151 2.90 5.91 -1.69
N THR A 152 2.28 5.09 -2.53
CA THR A 152 2.58 3.65 -2.61
C THR A 152 2.02 3.05 -3.90
N TRP A 153 2.20 1.76 -4.12
CA TRP A 153 1.63 1.01 -5.23
C TRP A 153 0.14 0.71 -5.03
N MET A 154 -0.58 0.44 -6.11
CA MET A 154 -2.01 0.14 -6.05
C MET A 154 -2.27 -1.23 -5.42
N PRO A 155 -3.10 -1.33 -4.35
CA PRO A 155 -3.52 -2.60 -3.77
C PRO A 155 -4.63 -3.23 -4.64
N ASN A 156 -4.27 -3.67 -5.84
CA ASN A 156 -5.16 -4.31 -6.81
C ASN A 156 -4.35 -5.21 -7.75
N TYR A 157 -4.95 -6.31 -8.18
CA TYR A 157 -4.39 -7.18 -9.20
C TYR A 157 -4.62 -6.55 -10.59
N VAL A 158 -3.56 -6.10 -11.26
CA VAL A 158 -3.62 -5.51 -12.61
C VAL A 158 -2.59 -6.16 -13.53
N VAL A 159 -2.95 -6.36 -14.79
CA VAL A 159 -2.05 -6.94 -15.79
C VAL A 159 -0.98 -5.93 -16.18
N GLY A 160 0.24 -6.43 -16.34
CA GLY A 160 1.41 -5.62 -16.68
C GLY A 160 2.14 -5.09 -15.48
N GLU A 161 1.46 -4.98 -14.33
CA GLU A 161 2.12 -4.78 -13.05
C GLU A 161 2.83 -6.08 -12.69
N ASN A 162 4.15 -6.01 -12.75
CA ASN A 162 4.99 -7.18 -12.93
C ASN A 162 5.41 -7.84 -11.60
N HIS A 163 4.84 -7.42 -10.46
CA HIS A 163 5.32 -7.88 -9.16
C HIS A 163 4.25 -7.86 -8.03
N GLU A 164 4.02 -9.02 -7.41
CA GLU A 164 3.15 -9.18 -6.22
C GLU A 164 3.59 -8.34 -5.01
N ASP A 165 4.89 -8.11 -4.84
CA ASP A 165 5.41 -7.21 -3.80
C ASP A 165 4.96 -5.76 -3.94
N HIS A 166 4.75 -5.22 -5.16
CA HIS A 166 4.18 -3.88 -5.31
C HIS A 166 2.80 -3.82 -4.67
N GLN A 167 1.94 -4.78 -5.02
CA GLN A 167 0.63 -4.97 -4.42
C GLN A 167 0.71 -5.10 -2.89
N GLY A 168 1.68 -5.89 -2.39
CA GLY A 168 1.93 -6.08 -0.96
C GLY A 168 2.28 -4.77 -0.24
N ALA A 169 3.14 -3.94 -0.82
CA ALA A 169 3.46 -2.62 -0.28
C ALA A 169 2.21 -1.72 -0.22
N GLY A 170 1.37 -1.76 -1.26
CA GLY A 170 0.09 -1.06 -1.28
C GLY A 170 -0.87 -1.51 -0.18
N VAL A 171 -0.92 -2.81 0.11
CA VAL A 171 -1.70 -3.37 1.23
C VAL A 171 -1.17 -2.86 2.56
N LEU A 172 0.13 -3.01 2.83
CA LEU A 172 0.76 -2.57 4.09
C LEU A 172 0.56 -1.07 4.33
N ALA A 173 0.73 -0.25 3.31
CA ALA A 173 0.56 1.20 3.39
C ALA A 173 -0.90 1.59 3.68
N THR A 174 -1.86 0.90 3.05
CA THR A 174 -3.29 1.13 3.26
C THR A 174 -3.72 0.77 4.67
N GLU A 175 -3.25 -0.35 5.20
CA GLU A 175 -3.51 -0.76 6.58
C GLU A 175 -2.82 0.17 7.58
N ALA A 176 -1.56 0.54 7.34
CA ALA A 176 -0.82 1.45 8.22
C ALA A 176 -1.45 2.85 8.25
N PHE A 177 -2.02 3.34 7.14
CA PHE A 177 -2.78 4.58 7.09
C PHE A 177 -3.96 4.57 8.09
N ASP A 178 -4.64 3.42 8.23
CA ASP A 178 -5.77 3.27 9.13
C ASP A 178 -5.33 2.97 10.58
N LEU A 179 -4.21 2.26 10.78
CA LEU A 179 -3.82 1.74 12.09
C LEU A 179 -2.87 2.66 12.86
N ALA A 180 -2.09 3.52 12.20
CA ALA A 180 -1.07 4.32 12.90
C ALA A 180 -1.65 5.31 13.93
N ALA A 181 -2.91 5.70 13.76
CA ALA A 181 -3.67 6.54 14.68
C ALA A 181 -4.52 5.75 15.69
N ASP A 182 -4.64 4.44 15.55
CA ASP A 182 -5.35 3.57 16.49
C ASP A 182 -4.43 3.19 17.67
N PRO A 183 -4.78 3.54 18.92
CA PRO A 183 -3.96 3.18 20.07
C PRO A 183 -3.98 1.68 20.44
N LEU A 184 -4.88 0.88 19.87
CA LEU A 184 -4.94 -0.56 20.08
C LEU A 184 -4.11 -1.35 19.07
N ALA A 185 -3.68 -0.71 17.97
CA ALA A 185 -2.74 -1.31 17.03
C ALA A 185 -1.31 -1.15 17.57
N PHE A 186 -0.65 -2.27 17.86
CA PHE A 186 0.73 -2.31 18.39
C PHE A 186 0.92 -1.38 19.60
N PRO A 187 0.14 -1.57 20.70
CA PRO A 187 0.14 -0.67 21.86
C PRO A 187 1.50 -0.57 22.56
N GLU A 188 2.34 -1.60 22.43
CA GLU A 188 3.73 -1.61 22.90
C GLU A 188 4.58 -0.47 22.32
N GLN A 189 4.26 0.00 21.11
CA GLN A 189 4.93 1.17 20.50
C GLN A 189 4.54 2.49 21.20
N LEU A 190 3.37 2.53 21.86
CA LEU A 190 2.85 3.73 22.51
C LEU A 190 3.21 3.82 23.98
N GLU A 191 3.48 2.68 24.61
CA GLU A 191 3.86 2.62 26.02
C GLU A 191 5.08 3.51 26.26
N ALA A 192 4.93 4.46 27.19
CA ALA A 192 5.99 5.40 27.49
C ALA A 192 7.17 4.70 28.18
N PRO A 193 8.43 5.11 27.92
CA PRO A 193 9.56 4.61 28.67
C PRO A 193 9.42 4.98 30.17
N ARG A 194 9.66 4.02 31.07
CA ARG A 194 9.60 4.23 32.53
C ARG A 194 10.46 5.42 32.98
N ASN A 195 11.64 5.58 32.40
CA ASN A 195 12.48 6.75 32.56
C ASN A 195 13.32 6.98 31.31
N ARG A 196 12.86 7.83 30.39
CA ARG A 196 13.54 8.16 29.11
C ARG A 196 15.00 8.62 29.22
N LEU A 197 15.47 8.98 30.42
CA LEU A 197 16.85 9.40 30.68
C LEU A 197 17.72 8.29 31.29
N SER A 198 17.21 7.06 31.37
CA SER A 198 17.89 5.89 31.96
C SER A 198 17.92 4.70 31.01
N ILE A 199 18.52 3.59 31.46
CA ILE A 199 18.58 2.32 30.73
C ILE A 199 17.34 1.45 31.03
N SER A 200 17.18 0.33 30.30
CA SER A 200 16.07 -0.63 30.48
C SER A 200 14.67 -0.05 30.22
N ASN A 201 14.56 0.86 29.26
CA ASN A 201 13.28 1.31 28.72
C ASN A 201 12.87 0.43 27.53
N TYR A 202 11.78 -0.32 27.66
CA TYR A 202 11.28 -1.20 26.60
C TYR A 202 10.06 -0.62 25.87
N GLY A 203 9.37 0.37 26.46
CA GLY A 203 8.30 1.12 25.78
C GLY A 203 8.89 2.18 24.86
N GLU A 204 8.37 2.28 23.64
CA GLU A 204 8.92 3.16 22.60
C GLU A 204 8.42 4.62 22.73
N GLY A 205 7.31 4.85 23.44
CA GLY A 205 6.76 6.18 23.73
C GLY A 205 6.35 6.97 22.49
N LEU A 206 6.03 6.29 21.38
CA LEU A 206 5.51 6.90 20.18
C LEU A 206 4.10 7.44 20.40
N ARG A 207 3.63 8.28 19.49
CA ARG A 207 2.29 8.85 19.54
C ARG A 207 1.49 8.35 18.35
N PRO A 208 0.18 8.10 18.50
CA PRO A 208 -0.68 7.87 17.37
C PRO A 208 -0.58 9.01 16.36
N TRP A 209 -0.56 8.68 15.08
CA TRP A 209 -0.51 9.66 14.00
C TRP A 209 -1.46 9.29 12.87
N GLN A 210 -2.33 10.21 12.50
CA GLN A 210 -3.26 10.04 11.38
C GLN A 210 -2.67 10.76 10.15
N ALA A 211 -2.17 9.98 9.19
CA ALA A 211 -1.90 10.50 7.86
C ALA A 211 -3.20 11.03 7.24
N LYS A 212 -3.12 12.09 6.46
CA LYS A 212 -4.31 12.80 5.96
C LYS A 212 -4.79 12.23 4.64
N LYS A 213 -3.87 11.78 3.79
CA LYS A 213 -4.20 11.19 2.48
C LYS A 213 -3.29 10.04 2.09
N ILE A 214 -3.79 9.17 1.22
CA ILE A 214 -3.04 8.10 0.56
C ILE A 214 -3.36 8.08 -0.94
N TYR A 215 -2.34 7.95 -1.77
CA TYR A 215 -2.43 7.86 -3.22
C TYR A 215 -1.60 6.69 -3.75
N TYR A 216 -2.03 6.14 -4.87
CA TYR A 216 -1.44 4.95 -5.46
C TYR A 216 -0.80 5.24 -6.83
N VAL A 217 0.25 4.52 -7.19
CA VAL A 217 0.78 4.42 -8.57
C VAL A 217 0.59 2.98 -9.08
N SER A 218 0.82 2.77 -10.37
CA SER A 218 0.85 1.45 -11.00
C SER A 218 1.71 1.49 -12.25
N ASP A 219 2.41 0.41 -12.55
CA ASP A 219 3.21 0.18 -13.76
C ASP A 219 2.51 -0.76 -14.75
N ALA A 220 1.18 -0.88 -14.64
CA ALA A 220 0.33 -1.63 -15.56
C ALA A 220 0.60 -1.34 -17.05
N ILE A 221 0.35 -2.31 -17.91
CA ILE A 221 0.56 -2.16 -19.37
C ILE A 221 -0.52 -1.33 -20.08
N HIS A 222 -1.60 -0.97 -19.38
CA HIS A 222 -2.67 -0.12 -19.88
C HIS A 222 -2.97 0.98 -18.86
N PHE A 223 -3.06 2.23 -19.33
CA PHE A 223 -3.11 3.41 -18.45
C PHE A 223 -4.46 4.14 -18.48
N ASP A 224 -5.46 3.61 -19.18
CA ASP A 224 -6.75 4.29 -19.37
C ASP A 224 -7.47 4.54 -18.04
N PHE A 225 -7.28 3.65 -17.05
CA PHE A 225 -7.91 3.77 -15.74
C PHE A 225 -7.35 4.91 -14.89
N PHE A 226 -6.19 5.49 -15.20
CA PHE A 226 -5.71 6.67 -14.48
C PHE A 226 -6.58 7.92 -14.75
N LYS A 227 -7.20 7.98 -15.93
CA LYS A 227 -7.91 9.18 -16.39
C LYS A 227 -9.10 9.49 -15.46
N GLY A 228 -8.99 10.62 -14.76
CA GLY A 228 -10.03 11.11 -13.85
C GLY A 228 -10.08 10.42 -12.50
N ASN A 229 -9.16 9.48 -12.23
CA ASN A 229 -9.07 8.76 -10.95
C ASN A 229 -7.96 9.29 -10.03
N GLY A 230 -7.16 10.26 -10.47
CA GLY A 230 -6.18 10.94 -9.62
C GLY A 230 -5.50 12.11 -10.36
N PRO A 231 -4.62 12.86 -9.66
CA PRO A 231 -3.83 13.92 -10.28
C PRO A 231 -2.71 13.33 -11.15
N GLU A 232 -2.35 14.08 -12.19
CA GLU A 232 -1.23 13.81 -13.08
C GLU A 232 -0.25 15.00 -13.05
N TYR A 233 1.04 14.71 -12.93
CA TYR A 233 2.08 15.72 -12.81
C TYR A 233 3.09 15.60 -13.94
N ALA A 234 3.31 16.71 -14.64
CA ALA A 234 4.30 16.78 -15.71
C ALA A 234 5.72 16.65 -15.16
N THR A 235 6.51 15.77 -15.76
CA THR A 235 7.94 15.59 -15.46
C THR A 235 8.82 16.56 -16.26
N SER A 236 8.23 17.24 -17.25
CA SER A 236 8.89 18.25 -18.09
C SER A 236 9.07 19.62 -17.42
N ASP A 237 8.48 19.82 -16.24
CA ASP A 237 8.70 21.01 -15.42
C ASP A 237 10.19 21.21 -15.13
N GLN A 238 10.65 22.46 -15.20
CA GLN A 238 12.07 22.78 -15.10
C GLN A 238 12.51 22.97 -13.66
N SER A 239 13.62 22.32 -13.28
CA SER A 239 14.34 22.59 -12.04
C SER A 239 15.00 23.98 -12.10
N PRO A 240 14.64 24.91 -11.20
CA PRO A 240 15.27 26.23 -11.17
C PRO A 240 16.76 26.19 -10.82
N ALA A 241 17.22 25.25 -9.99
CA ALA A 241 18.63 25.11 -9.62
C ALA A 241 19.43 24.41 -10.71
N ARG A 242 18.91 23.31 -11.27
CA ARG A 242 19.64 22.46 -12.21
C ARG A 242 19.51 22.87 -13.68
N LYS A 243 18.50 23.71 -14.01
CA LYS A 243 18.22 24.21 -15.37
C LYS A 243 17.92 23.09 -16.38
N GLU A 244 17.25 22.05 -15.92
CA GLU A 244 16.83 20.90 -16.72
C GLU A 244 15.47 20.38 -16.22
N PRO A 245 14.72 19.58 -17.00
CA PRO A 245 13.44 19.05 -16.56
C PRO A 245 13.62 18.02 -15.43
N TYR A 246 12.62 17.88 -14.55
CA TYR A 246 12.64 16.88 -13.48
C TYR A 246 12.71 15.42 -13.99
N SER A 247 12.28 15.15 -15.22
CA SER A 247 12.51 13.86 -15.88
C SER A 247 14.00 13.51 -15.97
N ARG A 248 14.88 14.49 -16.20
CA ARG A 248 16.34 14.27 -16.21
C ARG A 248 16.88 13.98 -14.81
N ILE A 249 16.33 14.62 -13.78
CA ILE A 249 16.69 14.34 -12.39
C ILE A 249 16.30 12.91 -12.00
N ALA A 250 15.11 12.45 -12.41
CA ALA A 250 14.69 11.06 -12.22
C ALA A 250 15.58 10.06 -12.99
N ALA A 251 15.97 10.40 -14.22
CA ALA A 251 16.90 9.58 -15.01
C ALA A 251 18.28 9.46 -14.36
N GLU A 252 18.80 10.55 -13.80
CA GLU A 252 20.07 10.50 -13.05
C GLU A 252 19.96 9.72 -11.74
N ALA A 253 18.84 9.82 -11.03
CA ALA A 253 18.58 9.01 -9.85
C ALA A 253 18.62 7.51 -10.21
N TRP A 254 18.02 7.13 -11.35
CA TRP A 254 18.08 5.77 -11.88
C TRP A 254 19.51 5.28 -12.17
N GLU A 255 20.44 6.16 -12.58
CA GLU A 255 21.84 5.77 -12.85
C GLU A 255 22.59 5.22 -11.62
N HIS A 256 22.05 5.42 -10.41
CA HIS A 256 22.59 4.81 -9.19
C HIS A 256 22.25 3.33 -9.04
N TYR A 257 21.17 2.86 -9.66
CA TYR A 257 20.70 1.46 -9.63
C TYR A 257 21.42 0.60 -10.67
N LYS A 258 22.75 0.48 -10.54
CA LYS A 258 23.60 -0.23 -11.51
C LYS A 258 23.35 -1.72 -11.55
N THR A 259 22.85 -2.30 -10.47
CA THR A 259 22.49 -3.72 -10.44
C THR A 259 21.22 -4.03 -11.24
N GLN A 260 20.40 -3.03 -11.57
CA GLN A 260 19.19 -3.21 -12.37
C GLN A 260 19.52 -3.37 -13.85
N ASN A 261 18.73 -4.17 -14.58
CA ASN A 261 18.95 -4.47 -16.00
C ASN A 261 17.73 -4.10 -16.86
N ASP A 262 17.00 -3.06 -16.46
CA ASP A 262 15.60 -2.96 -16.89
C ASP A 262 15.41 -2.07 -18.12
N PHE A 263 16.33 -1.15 -18.37
CA PHE A 263 16.18 -0.16 -19.42
C PHE A 263 17.41 0.03 -20.30
N SER A 264 17.18 0.05 -21.61
CA SER A 264 18.02 0.80 -22.55
C SER A 264 17.83 2.30 -22.35
N ASP A 265 18.77 3.13 -22.83
CA ASP A 265 18.68 4.60 -22.76
C ASP A 265 17.33 5.15 -23.29
N ALA A 266 16.81 4.53 -24.36
CA ALA A 266 15.54 4.93 -24.95
C ALA A 266 14.34 4.61 -24.03
N GLN A 267 14.34 3.42 -23.40
CA GLN A 267 13.29 3.02 -22.47
C GLN A 267 13.35 3.85 -21.19
N LEU A 268 14.55 4.14 -20.66
CA LEU A 268 14.70 5.00 -19.48
C LEU A 268 14.19 6.41 -19.76
N LYS A 269 14.49 6.94 -20.95
CA LYS A 269 13.96 8.24 -21.38
C LYS A 269 12.44 8.22 -21.46
N GLU A 270 11.85 7.20 -22.08
CA GLU A 270 10.40 7.05 -22.14
C GLU A 270 9.80 7.00 -20.73
N PHE A 271 10.32 6.11 -19.88
CA PHE A 271 9.89 5.93 -18.50
C PHE A 271 9.90 7.23 -17.69
N THR A 272 11.02 7.95 -17.70
CA THR A 272 11.20 9.16 -16.87
C THR A 272 10.51 10.41 -17.43
N GLU A 273 10.21 10.44 -18.73
CA GLU A 273 9.43 11.53 -19.35
C GLU A 273 7.92 11.30 -19.31
N MET A 274 7.46 10.10 -18.95
CA MET A 274 6.05 9.90 -18.66
C MET A 274 5.61 10.76 -17.47
N PRO A 275 4.39 11.32 -17.51
CA PRO A 275 3.82 12.00 -16.35
C PRO A 275 3.72 11.07 -15.14
N VAL A 276 3.99 11.59 -13.94
CA VAL A 276 3.71 10.87 -12.70
C VAL A 276 2.21 10.89 -12.49
N ARG A 277 1.58 9.71 -12.52
CA ARG A 277 0.12 9.55 -12.40
C ARG A 277 -0.21 8.89 -11.08
N PHE A 278 -1.08 9.52 -10.33
CA PHE A 278 -1.63 8.93 -9.13
C PHE A 278 -3.06 8.44 -9.35
N ILE A 279 -3.47 7.51 -8.51
CA ILE A 279 -4.85 7.10 -8.27
C ILE A 279 -5.19 7.53 -6.85
N PHE A 280 -6.32 8.22 -6.70
CA PHE A 280 -6.83 8.65 -5.41
C PHE A 280 -7.17 7.42 -4.55
N GLY A 281 -6.56 7.32 -3.37
CA GLY A 281 -6.92 6.33 -2.37
C GLY A 281 -7.94 6.88 -1.39
N LYS A 282 -7.48 7.61 -0.38
CA LYS A 282 -8.33 8.21 0.67
C LYS A 282 -7.91 9.63 0.99
N SER A 283 -8.86 10.43 1.46
CA SER A 283 -8.59 11.74 2.07
C SER A 283 -9.48 11.97 3.29
N LEU A 284 -8.87 12.37 4.39
CA LEU A 284 -9.54 12.73 5.65
C LEU A 284 -9.67 14.25 5.83
N VAL A 285 -9.22 15.03 4.85
CA VAL A 285 -9.21 16.50 4.89
C VAL A 285 -9.91 17.15 3.68
N GLY A 286 -10.73 16.37 2.96
CA GLY A 286 -11.47 16.83 1.80
C GLY A 286 -10.67 16.77 0.49
N GLY A 287 -11.06 17.58 -0.49
CA GLY A 287 -10.61 17.44 -1.87
C GLY A 287 -11.35 16.32 -2.62
N ASN A 288 -10.99 16.10 -3.88
CA ASN A 288 -11.50 15.00 -4.70
C ASN A 288 -10.37 14.38 -5.52
N ALA A 289 -10.68 13.38 -6.35
CA ALA A 289 -9.67 12.68 -7.16
C ALA A 289 -8.85 13.61 -8.08
N ALA A 290 -9.40 14.74 -8.52
CA ALA A 290 -8.68 15.71 -9.37
C ALA A 290 -7.86 16.74 -8.57
N SER A 291 -8.00 16.79 -7.24
CA SER A 291 -7.24 17.71 -6.40
C SER A 291 -5.75 17.35 -6.36
N ASP A 292 -4.89 18.37 -6.18
CA ASP A 292 -3.49 18.17 -5.83
C ASP A 292 -3.37 17.33 -4.53
N ILE A 293 -2.32 16.52 -4.41
CA ILE A 293 -2.15 15.63 -3.26
C ILE A 293 -2.09 16.40 -1.93
N PHE A 294 -1.66 17.67 -1.91
CA PHE A 294 -1.64 18.52 -0.70
C PHE A 294 -2.88 19.39 -0.50
N ASP A 295 -3.87 19.34 -1.40
CA ASP A 295 -5.10 20.14 -1.27
C ASP A 295 -5.80 19.88 0.08
N GLY A 296 -6.18 20.93 0.80
CA GLY A 296 -6.81 20.82 2.13
C GLY A 296 -5.88 20.38 3.29
N ILE A 297 -4.61 20.06 3.04
CA ILE A 297 -3.66 19.70 4.10
C ILE A 297 -3.20 20.96 4.84
N THR A 298 -3.32 20.94 6.18
CA THR A 298 -2.73 21.94 7.08
C THR A 298 -1.67 21.30 7.96
N SER A 299 -0.88 22.08 8.71
CA SER A 299 0.08 21.54 9.68
C SER A 299 -0.56 20.96 10.95
N THR A 300 -1.87 21.14 11.14
CA THR A 300 -2.58 20.69 12.34
C THR A 300 -2.83 19.18 12.27
N PRO A 301 -2.53 18.41 13.33
CA PRO A 301 -2.93 17.00 13.42
C PRO A 301 -4.46 16.86 13.37
N ILE A 302 -4.95 15.77 12.78
CA ILE A 302 -6.38 15.44 12.76
C ILE A 302 -6.67 14.31 13.74
N PRO A 303 -7.91 14.20 14.27
CA PRO A 303 -8.30 13.07 15.09
C PRO A 303 -8.24 11.76 14.29
N TYR A 304 -8.13 10.65 15.01
CA TYR A 304 -8.25 9.31 14.43
C TYR A 304 -9.56 9.17 13.65
N SER A 305 -9.47 8.66 12.41
CA SER A 305 -10.61 8.27 11.61
C SER A 305 -10.67 6.77 11.49
N ARG A 306 -11.67 6.14 12.12
CA ARG A 306 -11.84 4.69 12.08
C ARG A 306 -12.18 4.23 10.64
N PRO A 307 -11.50 3.20 10.10
CA PRO A 307 -11.90 2.59 8.84
C PRO A 307 -13.24 1.85 8.99
N ARG A 308 -13.87 1.49 7.86
CA ARG A 308 -15.13 0.71 7.88
C ARG A 308 -14.91 -0.64 8.60
N GLY A 309 -13.76 -1.26 8.36
CA GLY A 309 -13.44 -2.60 8.82
C GLY A 309 -14.18 -3.67 8.02
N TYR A 310 -13.83 -4.94 8.26
CA TYR A 310 -14.47 -6.05 7.57
C TYR A 310 -15.96 -6.15 7.94
N GLU A 311 -16.81 -6.19 6.92
CA GLU A 311 -18.23 -6.49 7.03
C GLU A 311 -18.51 -7.80 6.28
N PRO A 312 -19.10 -8.82 6.93
CA PRO A 312 -19.40 -10.07 6.26
C PRO A 312 -20.43 -9.83 5.15
N PRO A 313 -20.28 -10.46 3.97
CA PRO A 313 -21.26 -10.29 2.90
C PRO A 313 -22.60 -10.92 3.30
N PRO A 314 -23.71 -10.56 2.63
CA PRO A 314 -25.01 -11.16 2.90
C PRO A 314 -24.95 -12.69 2.83
N SER A 315 -25.64 -13.33 3.78
CA SER A 315 -25.76 -14.80 3.81
C SER A 315 -26.46 -15.29 2.55
N GLY A 316 -25.89 -16.30 1.91
CA GLY A 316 -26.48 -16.92 0.75
C GLY A 316 -25.58 -17.96 0.13
N LEU A 317 -25.87 -18.25 -1.14
CA LEU A 317 -25.03 -19.09 -1.98
C LEU A 317 -24.43 -18.21 -3.07
N ALA A 318 -23.10 -18.17 -3.18
CA ALA A 318 -22.39 -17.27 -4.09
C ALA A 318 -21.27 -18.00 -4.85
N LEU A 319 -21.00 -17.56 -6.08
CA LEU A 319 -19.83 -17.94 -6.87
C LEU A 319 -18.96 -16.70 -7.09
N GLU A 320 -17.67 -16.80 -6.75
CA GLU A 320 -16.73 -15.67 -6.77
C GLU A 320 -15.36 -16.12 -7.34
N LEU A 321 -14.53 -15.19 -7.81
CA LEU A 321 -13.10 -15.45 -8.01
C LEU A 321 -12.45 -15.61 -6.63
N GLY A 322 -11.50 -16.54 -6.50
CA GLY A 322 -10.72 -16.77 -5.28
C GLY A 322 -9.40 -15.98 -5.24
N GLY A 323 -8.46 -16.43 -4.41
CA GLY A 323 -7.10 -15.89 -4.35
C GLY A 323 -7.04 -14.36 -4.11
N PRO A 324 -6.12 -13.65 -4.79
CA PRO A 324 -6.02 -12.18 -4.72
C PRO A 324 -7.33 -11.46 -4.99
N TRP A 325 -8.15 -11.93 -5.94
CA TRP A 325 -9.42 -11.28 -6.28
C TRP A 325 -10.42 -11.34 -5.12
N ALA A 326 -10.56 -12.50 -4.46
CA ALA A 326 -11.40 -12.63 -3.27
C ALA A 326 -10.88 -11.75 -2.12
N PHE A 327 -9.56 -11.75 -1.89
CA PHE A 327 -8.93 -10.91 -0.90
C PHE A 327 -9.30 -9.44 -1.13
N TYR A 328 -9.06 -8.91 -2.33
CA TYR A 328 -9.32 -7.52 -2.64
C TYR A 328 -10.79 -7.12 -2.60
N HIS A 329 -11.68 -8.01 -3.04
CA HIS A 329 -13.13 -7.80 -2.96
C HIS A 329 -13.58 -7.48 -1.52
N THR A 330 -12.90 -8.05 -0.51
CA THR A 330 -13.15 -7.75 0.90
C THR A 330 -12.27 -6.61 1.45
N PHE A 331 -11.03 -6.50 0.99
CA PHE A 331 -10.06 -5.49 1.43
C PHE A 331 -10.53 -4.07 1.11
N TRP A 332 -10.94 -3.81 -0.14
CA TRP A 332 -11.28 -2.45 -0.55
C TRP A 332 -12.39 -1.81 0.28
N PRO A 333 -13.58 -2.44 0.47
CA PRO A 333 -14.63 -1.84 1.29
C PRO A 333 -14.23 -1.74 2.77
N ALA A 334 -13.44 -2.69 3.30
CA ALA A 334 -12.97 -2.64 4.69
C ALA A 334 -12.10 -1.40 4.96
N HIS A 335 -11.35 -0.98 3.96
CA HIS A 335 -10.50 0.20 4.01
C HIS A 335 -11.15 1.44 3.37
N GLY A 336 -12.40 1.40 2.89
CA GLY A 336 -13.05 2.58 2.30
C GLY A 336 -12.42 3.05 0.98
N ILE A 337 -11.92 2.09 0.18
CA ILE A 337 -11.33 2.30 -1.15
C ILE A 337 -12.04 1.45 -2.22
N GLU A 338 -13.32 1.12 -2.00
CA GLU A 338 -14.12 0.28 -2.92
C GLU A 338 -14.28 0.83 -4.33
N HIS A 339 -13.94 2.10 -4.57
CA HIS A 339 -13.91 2.66 -5.93
C HIS A 339 -12.80 2.03 -6.79
N LEU A 340 -11.74 1.48 -6.19
CA LEU A 340 -10.68 0.77 -6.93
C LEU A 340 -11.23 -0.43 -7.71
N ALA A 341 -12.29 -1.09 -7.20
CA ALA A 341 -12.97 -2.18 -7.87
C ALA A 341 -13.61 -1.79 -9.22
N LYS A 342 -13.74 -0.48 -9.50
CA LYS A 342 -14.38 0.06 -10.71
C LYS A 342 -13.37 0.53 -11.76
N LEU A 343 -12.08 0.46 -11.48
CA LEU A 343 -11.03 0.89 -12.41
C LEU A 343 -10.99 0.01 -13.65
N PHE A 344 -11.10 -1.31 -13.45
CA PHE A 344 -11.14 -2.31 -14.51
C PHE A 344 -11.81 -3.59 -13.99
N SER A 345 -12.27 -4.44 -14.90
CA SER A 345 -12.74 -5.79 -14.55
C SER A 345 -11.56 -6.69 -14.19
N PRO A 346 -11.76 -7.73 -13.37
CA PRO A 346 -10.71 -8.71 -13.06
C PRO A 346 -9.99 -9.18 -14.30
N GLU A 347 -8.67 -9.18 -14.22
CA GLU A 347 -7.80 -9.49 -15.35
C GLU A 347 -6.63 -10.39 -14.94
N ALA A 348 -6.06 -11.10 -15.91
CA ALA A 348 -4.90 -11.97 -15.79
C ALA A 348 -4.13 -11.99 -17.12
N GLN A 349 -2.95 -12.60 -17.14
CA GLN A 349 -2.13 -12.71 -18.35
C GLN A 349 -1.66 -14.15 -18.53
N VAL A 350 -1.55 -14.61 -19.78
CA VAL A 350 -1.08 -15.96 -20.09
C VAL A 350 -0.28 -15.99 -21.39
N THR A 351 0.76 -16.82 -21.41
CA THR A 351 1.51 -17.10 -22.64
C THR A 351 0.71 -18.01 -23.58
N PRO A 352 0.65 -17.74 -24.90
CA PRO A 352 -0.10 -18.59 -25.84
C PRO A 352 0.32 -20.06 -25.77
N GLY A 353 -0.64 -20.95 -25.48
CA GLY A 353 -0.42 -22.39 -25.34
C GLY A 353 -0.01 -22.83 -23.93
N GLU A 354 0.30 -21.89 -23.04
CA GLU A 354 0.53 -22.15 -21.63
C GLU A 354 -0.79 -22.13 -20.84
N SER A 355 -0.70 -22.54 -19.58
CA SER A 355 -1.84 -22.58 -18.67
C SER A 355 -1.79 -21.45 -17.65
N LEU A 356 -2.99 -21.03 -17.24
CA LEU A 356 -3.28 -20.05 -16.20
C LEU A 356 -4.01 -20.75 -15.06
N TRP A 357 -3.60 -20.50 -13.83
CA TRP A 357 -4.39 -20.90 -12.67
C TRP A 357 -5.52 -19.90 -12.42
N VAL A 358 -6.76 -20.37 -12.27
CA VAL A 358 -7.93 -19.55 -11.95
C VAL A 358 -8.65 -20.13 -10.73
N PRO A 359 -8.49 -19.52 -9.55
CA PRO A 359 -9.24 -19.91 -8.37
C PRO A 359 -10.68 -19.42 -8.46
N LEU A 360 -11.65 -20.31 -8.24
CA LEU A 360 -13.04 -19.93 -7.94
C LEU A 360 -13.41 -20.39 -6.53
N ILE A 361 -14.35 -19.70 -5.90
CA ILE A 361 -14.91 -20.08 -4.60
C ILE A 361 -16.42 -20.14 -4.73
N ILE A 362 -17.00 -21.25 -4.26
CA ILE A 362 -18.44 -21.33 -3.98
C ILE A 362 -18.62 -21.19 -2.48
N ARG A 363 -19.30 -20.14 -2.03
CA ARG A 363 -19.64 -19.92 -0.61
C ARG A 363 -21.08 -20.30 -0.35
N ASN A 364 -21.33 -21.08 0.70
CA ASN A 364 -22.67 -21.46 1.15
C ASN A 364 -22.88 -21.08 2.62
N ASP A 365 -23.41 -19.89 2.87
CA ASP A 365 -23.76 -19.44 4.23
C ASP A 365 -25.17 -19.89 4.66
N THR A 366 -25.79 -20.83 3.94
CA THR A 366 -27.14 -21.32 4.26
C THR A 366 -27.09 -22.51 5.23
N ASP A 367 -28.20 -22.76 5.92
CA ASP A 367 -28.34 -23.86 6.90
C ASP A 367 -28.42 -25.28 6.27
N SER A 368 -28.21 -25.40 4.96
CA SER A 368 -28.34 -26.69 4.26
C SER A 368 -27.22 -26.88 3.25
N ALA A 369 -26.74 -28.12 3.12
CA ALA A 369 -25.82 -28.47 2.07
C ALA A 369 -26.44 -28.23 0.68
N LYS A 370 -25.63 -27.75 -0.26
CA LYS A 370 -26.03 -27.44 -1.64
C LYS A 370 -25.21 -28.26 -2.62
N GLN A 371 -25.84 -28.58 -3.75
CA GLN A 371 -25.16 -29.08 -4.94
C GLN A 371 -25.14 -27.95 -5.94
N VAL A 372 -23.96 -27.50 -6.34
CA VAL A 372 -23.77 -26.36 -7.25
C VAL A 372 -23.22 -26.87 -8.57
N THR A 373 -23.93 -26.57 -9.65
CA THR A 373 -23.49 -26.90 -11.01
C THR A 373 -22.82 -25.68 -11.63
N LEU A 374 -21.56 -25.83 -12.03
CA LEU A 374 -20.75 -24.83 -12.70
C LEU A 374 -20.75 -25.07 -14.22
N HIS A 375 -20.95 -24.01 -14.98
CA HIS A 375 -20.89 -24.01 -16.44
C HIS A 375 -19.85 -22.99 -16.91
N ALA A 376 -18.80 -23.47 -17.56
CA ALA A 376 -17.76 -22.64 -18.13
C ALA A 376 -18.09 -22.26 -19.58
N THR A 377 -17.87 -21.00 -19.92
CA THR A 377 -17.89 -20.49 -21.30
C THR A 377 -16.51 -19.93 -21.61
N LEU A 378 -15.75 -20.66 -22.42
CA LEU A 378 -14.37 -20.36 -22.77
C LEU A 378 -14.24 -20.04 -24.27
N PRO A 379 -13.25 -19.21 -24.67
CA PRO A 379 -12.97 -18.95 -26.08
C PRO A 379 -12.60 -20.22 -26.88
N ALA A 380 -12.77 -20.18 -28.19
CA ALA A 380 -12.40 -21.30 -29.06
C ALA A 380 -10.92 -21.68 -28.91
N GLY A 381 -10.65 -22.97 -28.71
CA GLY A 381 -9.29 -23.50 -28.52
C GLY A 381 -8.78 -23.44 -27.07
N TRP A 382 -9.56 -22.89 -26.13
CA TRP A 382 -9.25 -22.93 -24.70
C TRP A 382 -9.88 -24.15 -24.05
N SER A 383 -9.30 -24.59 -22.94
CA SER A 383 -9.83 -25.69 -22.15
C SER A 383 -9.61 -25.45 -20.66
N GLN A 384 -10.41 -26.14 -19.83
CA GLN A 384 -10.23 -26.14 -18.38
C GLN A 384 -10.02 -27.55 -17.85
N ASN A 385 -9.28 -27.64 -16.75
CA ASN A 385 -9.15 -28.83 -15.91
C ASN A 385 -9.30 -28.41 -14.43
N PRO A 386 -10.04 -29.16 -13.59
CA PRO A 386 -10.86 -30.32 -13.93
C PRO A 386 -12.08 -29.97 -14.79
N GLN A 387 -12.62 -30.97 -15.48
CA GLN A 387 -13.91 -30.88 -16.19
C GLN A 387 -15.11 -31.12 -15.26
N THR A 388 -14.88 -31.23 -13.94
CA THR A 388 -15.93 -31.38 -12.93
C THR A 388 -16.90 -30.21 -13.00
N THR A 389 -18.20 -30.51 -13.04
CA THR A 389 -19.26 -29.51 -13.11
C THR A 389 -20.11 -29.44 -11.85
N VAL A 390 -20.19 -30.48 -11.02
CA VAL A 390 -21.04 -30.49 -9.82
C VAL A 390 -20.20 -30.53 -8.55
N TYR A 391 -20.45 -29.57 -7.67
CA TYR A 391 -19.68 -29.34 -6.44
C TYR A 391 -20.62 -29.40 -5.21
N PRO A 392 -20.41 -30.36 -4.29
CA PRO A 392 -21.13 -30.40 -3.03
C PRO A 392 -20.52 -29.39 -2.06
N VAL A 393 -21.33 -28.48 -1.53
CA VAL A 393 -20.90 -27.48 -0.54
C VAL A 393 -21.72 -27.66 0.72
N ALA A 394 -21.05 -27.92 1.85
CA ALA A 394 -21.73 -28.09 3.12
C ALA A 394 -22.41 -26.79 3.58
N ALA A 395 -23.33 -26.89 4.55
CA ALA A 395 -23.92 -25.71 5.19
C ALA A 395 -22.83 -24.94 5.94
N HIS A 396 -22.83 -23.61 5.83
CA HIS A 396 -21.84 -22.72 6.45
C HIS A 396 -20.40 -23.04 6.06
N ASP A 397 -20.18 -23.42 4.80
CA ASP A 397 -18.89 -23.84 4.28
C ASP A 397 -18.60 -23.21 2.91
N SER A 398 -17.35 -23.31 2.47
CA SER A 398 -16.90 -22.86 1.16
C SER A 398 -16.17 -23.97 0.41
N TYR A 399 -16.36 -24.02 -0.91
CA TYR A 399 -15.66 -24.96 -1.78
C TYR A 399 -14.72 -24.20 -2.71
N ALA A 400 -13.42 -24.43 -2.57
CA ALA A 400 -12.41 -23.88 -3.46
C ALA A 400 -12.27 -24.76 -4.71
N ILE A 401 -12.52 -24.17 -5.89
CA ILE A 401 -12.34 -24.81 -7.19
C ILE A 401 -11.02 -24.34 -7.77
N GLN A 402 -10.13 -25.30 -7.98
CA GLN A 402 -8.79 -25.07 -8.52
C GLN A 402 -8.82 -25.35 -10.02
N LEU A 403 -9.00 -24.30 -10.84
CA LEU A 403 -9.01 -24.47 -12.30
C LEU A 403 -7.63 -24.21 -12.87
N THR A 404 -7.18 -25.10 -13.74
CA THR A 404 -6.10 -24.86 -14.69
C THR A 404 -6.73 -24.61 -16.05
N ILE A 405 -6.53 -23.41 -16.58
CA ILE A 405 -7.06 -22.98 -17.87
C ILE A 405 -5.92 -22.99 -18.89
N SER A 406 -5.99 -23.89 -19.88
CA SER A 406 -5.00 -23.93 -20.96
C SER A 406 -5.46 -23.01 -22.10
N SER A 407 -4.61 -22.04 -22.43
CA SER A 407 -4.86 -21.06 -23.49
C SER A 407 -4.66 -21.66 -24.88
N SER A 408 -5.27 -21.03 -25.89
CA SER A 408 -5.03 -21.41 -27.29
C SER A 408 -3.62 -21.02 -27.74
N ALA A 409 -2.88 -21.95 -28.35
CA ALA A 409 -1.55 -21.68 -28.93
C ALA A 409 -1.57 -20.72 -30.14
N THR A 410 -2.74 -20.53 -30.77
CA THR A 410 -2.88 -19.74 -32.01
C THR A 410 -3.38 -18.31 -31.77
N GLN A 411 -4.02 -18.05 -30.62
CA GLN A 411 -4.46 -16.70 -30.25
C GLN A 411 -3.32 -15.94 -29.60
N LYS A 412 -3.01 -14.73 -30.08
CA LYS A 412 -1.88 -13.91 -29.62
C LYS A 412 -2.22 -12.43 -29.73
N GLY A 413 -1.78 -11.62 -28.77
CA GLY A 413 -1.91 -10.16 -28.77
C GLY A 413 -3.36 -9.68 -28.67
N THR A 414 -4.22 -10.44 -27.99
CA THR A 414 -5.64 -10.12 -27.85
C THR A 414 -6.14 -10.45 -26.46
N TRP A 415 -6.97 -9.57 -25.92
CA TRP A 415 -7.75 -9.86 -24.72
C TRP A 415 -8.85 -10.90 -25.01
N GLN A 416 -8.93 -11.91 -24.18
CA GLN A 416 -9.99 -12.92 -24.16
C GLN A 416 -10.83 -12.77 -22.89
N THR A 417 -12.05 -13.30 -22.89
CA THR A 417 -12.91 -13.32 -21.70
C THR A 417 -13.26 -14.76 -21.37
N LEU A 418 -12.94 -15.15 -20.13
CA LEU A 418 -13.37 -16.40 -19.53
C LEU A 418 -14.58 -16.09 -18.65
N SER A 419 -15.57 -16.98 -18.65
CA SER A 419 -16.73 -16.81 -17.78
C SER A 419 -17.23 -18.13 -17.22
N TRP A 420 -17.70 -18.07 -15.99
CA TRP A 420 -18.32 -19.18 -15.28
C TRP A 420 -19.65 -18.73 -14.74
N THR A 421 -20.69 -19.53 -14.98
CA THR A 421 -21.99 -19.37 -14.35
C THR A 421 -22.21 -20.54 -13.42
N ALA A 422 -22.97 -20.34 -12.35
CA ALA A 422 -23.37 -21.42 -11.47
C ALA A 422 -24.87 -21.41 -11.19
N ASP A 423 -25.43 -22.59 -10.97
CA ASP A 423 -26.79 -22.79 -10.51
C ASP A 423 -26.88 -23.86 -9.40
N SER A 424 -27.88 -23.74 -8.53
CA SER A 424 -28.20 -24.75 -7.52
C SER A 424 -29.70 -24.85 -7.35
N GLY A 425 -30.26 -26.06 -7.53
CA GLY A 425 -31.71 -26.28 -7.40
C GLY A 425 -32.56 -25.42 -8.34
N GLY A 426 -32.02 -25.04 -9.51
CA GLY A 426 -32.70 -24.19 -10.50
C GLY A 426 -32.56 -22.68 -10.25
N GLN A 427 -31.85 -22.25 -9.20
CA GLN A 427 -31.52 -20.84 -8.94
C GLN A 427 -30.11 -20.53 -9.46
N SER A 428 -29.95 -19.46 -10.23
CA SER A 428 -28.63 -18.97 -10.67
C SER A 428 -27.93 -18.20 -9.56
N LEU A 429 -26.61 -18.38 -9.44
CA LEU A 429 -25.70 -17.71 -8.51
C LEU A 429 -24.98 -16.51 -9.18
N GLY A 430 -25.30 -16.20 -10.44
CA GLY A 430 -24.66 -15.15 -11.22
C GLY A 430 -23.52 -15.64 -12.11
N THR A 431 -22.75 -14.68 -12.63
CA THR A 431 -21.65 -14.91 -13.57
C THR A 431 -20.38 -14.31 -13.01
N VAL A 432 -19.32 -15.10 -12.99
CA VAL A 432 -17.95 -14.66 -12.74
C VAL A 432 -17.23 -14.52 -14.08
N THR A 433 -16.51 -13.42 -14.28
CA THR A 433 -15.74 -13.16 -15.50
C THR A 433 -14.30 -12.80 -15.18
N LEU A 434 -13.37 -13.33 -15.98
CA LEU A 434 -11.96 -12.96 -15.95
C LEU A 434 -11.52 -12.58 -17.36
N ARG A 435 -10.94 -11.39 -17.50
CA ARG A 435 -10.31 -10.96 -18.75
C ARG A 435 -8.88 -11.50 -18.78
N VAL A 436 -8.44 -12.05 -19.90
CA VAL A 436 -7.08 -12.60 -19.99
C VAL A 436 -6.37 -12.01 -21.18
N ASP A 437 -5.25 -11.33 -20.93
CA ASP A 437 -4.34 -10.87 -21.97
C ASP A 437 -3.43 -12.02 -22.42
N VAL A 438 -3.35 -12.25 -23.73
CA VAL A 438 -2.65 -13.41 -24.30
C VAL A 438 -1.39 -12.94 -25.02
N VAL A 439 -0.25 -12.94 -24.32
CA VAL A 439 1.01 -12.34 -24.80
C VAL A 439 2.23 -13.20 -24.48
N SER A 440 3.33 -13.00 -25.21
CA SER A 440 4.50 -13.88 -25.19
C SER A 440 5.34 -13.85 -23.90
N ASN A 441 5.10 -12.90 -23.00
CA ASN A 441 5.86 -12.67 -21.77
C ASN A 441 4.94 -12.64 -20.54
N GLY A 442 3.80 -13.35 -20.58
CA GLY A 442 2.95 -13.47 -19.41
C GLY A 442 3.74 -14.08 -18.24
N LEU A 443 3.74 -13.41 -17.09
CA LEU A 443 4.33 -13.97 -15.88
C LEU A 443 3.71 -15.34 -15.60
N PRO A 444 4.51 -16.34 -15.18
CA PRO A 444 3.97 -17.61 -14.71
C PRO A 444 3.02 -17.34 -13.53
N GLN A 445 1.81 -17.91 -13.58
CA GLN A 445 0.87 -17.94 -12.45
C GLN A 445 0.77 -19.34 -11.89
#